data_AF-A0A2M7UU62-F1
#
_entry.id   AF-A0A2M7UU62-F1
#
_cell.length_a   1.000
_cell.length_b   1.000
_cell.length_c   1.000
_cell.angle_alpha   90.00
_cell.angle_beta   90.00
_cell.angle_gamma   90.00
#
_symmetry.space_group_name_H-M   'P 1'
#
loop_
_entity.id
_entity.type
_entity.pdbx_description
1 polymer ?
#
loop_
_entity_poly.entity_id
_entity_poly.type
_entity_poly.pdbx_seq_one_letter_code
_entity_poly.pdbx_strand_id
1 'polypeptide(L)'
;DIVKKLTSNLKAKCTPLLFGSDKIKALAVCSGGGGYKSFYDALNEKVDLYLTGDTIEVYNSAKDAKFNVIFAGHYATEILGVKALMPLIEKRFKVKAVFIDDPTGL
;
A
#
# COMPACT_ATOMS: atom_id res chain seq x y z
N ASP A 1 13.51 5.57 -5.85
CA ASP A 1 13.37 6.29 -4.55
C ASP A 1 12.18 5.78 -3.74
N ILE A 2 10.96 5.78 -4.30
CA ILE A 2 9.73 5.39 -3.59
C ILE A 2 9.74 4.00 -2.95
N VAL A 3 10.25 2.97 -3.63
CA VAL A 3 10.33 1.60 -3.06
C VAL A 3 11.16 1.58 -1.78
N LYS A 4 12.31 2.26 -1.76
CA LYS A 4 13.17 2.36 -0.57
C LYS A 4 12.46 3.08 0.58
N LYS A 5 11.75 4.17 0.27
CA LYS A 5 10.94 4.92 1.25
C LYS A 5 9.84 4.04 1.82
N LEU A 6 9.10 3.30 1.00
CA LEU A 6 8.04 2.40 1.46
C LEU A 6 8.60 1.28 2.34
N THR A 7 9.64 0.58 1.89
CA THR A 7 10.29 -0.48 2.67
C THR A 7 10.76 0.02 4.04
N SER A 8 11.38 1.20 4.10
CA SER A 8 11.87 1.78 5.36
C SER A 8 10.75 2.23 6.30
N ASN A 9 9.68 2.84 5.78
CA ASN A 9 8.62 3.41 6.61
C ASN A 9 7.63 2.33 7.07
N LEU A 10 7.30 1.38 6.20
CA LEU A 10 6.38 0.27 6.51
C LEU A 10 7.08 -0.87 7.26
N LYS A 11 8.43 -0.89 7.26
CA LYS A 11 9.24 -1.98 7.82
C LYS A 11 8.84 -3.35 7.25
N ALA A 12 8.44 -3.36 5.98
CA ALA A 12 7.95 -4.54 5.27
C ALA A 12 8.61 -4.65 3.90
N LYS A 13 8.72 -5.87 3.39
CA LYS A 13 9.25 -6.12 2.05
C LYS A 13 8.25 -5.60 1.03
N CYS A 14 8.68 -4.64 0.21
CA CYS A 14 7.92 -4.19 -0.95
C CYS A 14 8.32 -5.00 -2.19
N THR A 15 7.34 -5.51 -2.93
CA THR A 15 7.51 -6.22 -4.20
C THR A 15 7.01 -5.32 -5.34
N PRO A 16 7.92 -4.70 -6.11
CA PRO A 16 7.53 -3.76 -7.15
C PRO A 16 7.41 -4.45 -8.52
N LEU A 17 6.42 -4.03 -9.31
CA LEU A 17 6.29 -4.26 -10.74
C LEU A 17 6.44 -2.90 -11.43
N LEU A 18 7.62 -2.61 -11.99
CA LEU A 18 7.96 -1.30 -12.54
C LEU A 18 8.02 -1.34 -14.06
N PHE A 19 6.86 -1.28 -14.71
CA PHE A 19 6.74 -1.32 -16.17
C PHE A 19 6.44 0.03 -16.81
N GLY A 20 6.09 1.03 -16.00
CA GLY A 20 5.68 2.37 -16.44
C GLY A 20 6.77 3.43 -16.29
N SER A 21 6.34 4.67 -16.08
CA SER A 21 7.23 5.83 -15.91
C SER A 21 8.10 5.71 -14.65
N ASP A 22 9.39 6.04 -14.75
CA ASP A 22 10.28 6.19 -13.60
C ASP A 22 9.93 7.39 -12.72
N LYS A 23 9.25 8.39 -13.30
CA LYS A 23 8.78 9.59 -12.60
C LYS A 23 7.33 9.41 -12.20
N ILE A 24 7.11 9.19 -10.90
CA ILE A 24 5.78 9.09 -10.30
C ILE A 24 5.31 10.48 -9.87
N LYS A 25 4.18 10.95 -10.42
CA LYS A 25 3.50 12.20 -10.08
C LYS A 25 2.15 11.94 -9.40
N ALA A 26 1.45 10.89 -9.81
CA ALA A 26 0.18 10.47 -9.25
C ALA A 26 0.24 9.01 -8.75
N LEU A 27 -0.35 8.76 -7.59
CA LEU A 27 -0.36 7.47 -6.91
C LEU A 27 -1.80 7.14 -6.49
N ALA A 28 -2.29 5.96 -6.86
CA ALA A 28 -3.49 5.36 -6.27
C ALA A 28 -3.09 4.40 -5.14
N VAL A 29 -3.81 4.42 -4.02
CA VAL A 29 -3.50 3.59 -2.84
C VAL A 29 -4.74 2.84 -2.38
N CYS A 30 -4.59 1.55 -2.12
CA CYS A 30 -5.60 0.71 -1.46
C CYS A 30 -4.87 -0.21 -0.47
N SER A 31 -4.94 0.06 0.84
CA SER A 31 -4.28 -0.80 1.85
C SER A 31 -4.89 -2.21 1.89
N GLY A 32 -4.15 -3.17 2.41
CA GLY A 32 -4.61 -4.55 2.53
C GLY A 32 -4.75 -5.24 1.17
N GLY A 33 -5.87 -5.92 0.97
CA GLY A 33 -6.17 -6.74 -0.22
C GLY A 33 -6.79 -5.95 -1.38
N GLY A 34 -6.10 -4.95 -1.90
CA GLY A 34 -6.55 -4.18 -3.07
C GLY A 34 -6.58 -5.03 -4.34
N GLY A 35 -7.69 -5.73 -4.56
CA GLY A 35 -7.93 -6.72 -5.62
C GLY A 35 -7.96 -6.17 -7.05
N TYR A 36 -8.37 -7.03 -8.00
CA TYR A 36 -8.43 -6.70 -9.43
C TYR A 36 -9.22 -5.42 -9.74
N LYS A 37 -10.36 -5.19 -9.07
CA LYS A 37 -11.16 -4.00 -9.28
C LYS A 37 -10.35 -2.72 -9.02
N SER A 38 -9.70 -2.63 -7.87
CA SER A 38 -8.89 -1.47 -7.49
C SER A 38 -7.70 -1.26 -8.43
N PHE A 39 -7.09 -2.34 -8.92
CA PHE A 39 -6.04 -2.27 -9.94
C PHE A 39 -6.54 -1.65 -11.25
N TYR A 40 -7.68 -2.11 -11.78
CA TYR A 40 -8.25 -1.58 -13.02
C TYR A 40 -8.80 -0.16 -12.86
N ASP A 41 -9.37 0.16 -11.70
CA ASP A 41 -9.77 1.53 -11.37
C ASP A 41 -8.55 2.47 -11.40
N ALA A 42 -7.45 2.11 -10.73
CA ALA A 42 -6.21 2.89 -10.76
C ALA A 42 -5.66 3.06 -12.18
N LEU A 43 -5.69 1.99 -12.98
CA LEU A 43 -5.26 2.06 -14.38
C LEU A 43 -6.13 3.04 -15.20
N ASN A 44 -7.45 3.00 -15.01
CA ASN A 44 -8.40 3.88 -15.70
C ASN A 44 -8.27 5.35 -15.29
N GLU A 45 -7.91 5.61 -14.03
CA GLU A 45 -7.61 6.95 -13.51
C GLU A 45 -6.26 7.50 -14.03
N LYS A 46 -5.49 6.71 -14.78
CA LYS A 46 -4.22 7.09 -15.41
C LYS A 46 -3.19 7.64 -14.40
N VAL A 47 -3.16 7.07 -13.20
CA VAL A 47 -2.07 7.34 -12.25
C VAL A 47 -0.77 6.68 -12.70
N ASP A 48 0.37 7.09 -12.14
CA ASP A 48 1.67 6.54 -12.52
C ASP A 48 2.02 5.26 -11.76
N LEU A 49 1.36 5.02 -10.63
CA LEU A 49 1.62 3.89 -9.73
C LEU A 49 0.34 3.52 -8.96
N TYR A 50 0.12 2.22 -8.80
CA TYR A 50 -0.83 1.65 -7.85
C TYR A 50 -0.09 1.00 -6.68
N LEU A 51 -0.47 1.33 -5.46
CA LEU A 51 0.09 0.76 -4.22
C LEU A 51 -0.99 -0.02 -3.47
N THR A 52 -0.71 -1.28 -3.17
CA THR A 52 -1.56 -2.13 -2.33
C THR A 52 -0.74 -3.01 -1.39
N GLY A 53 -1.40 -3.72 -0.47
CA GLY A 53 -0.77 -4.68 0.42
C GLY A 53 -0.49 -6.01 -0.28
N ASP A 54 -1.56 -6.75 -0.58
CA ASP A 54 -1.49 -8.11 -1.13
C ASP A 54 -1.04 -8.15 -2.58
N THR A 55 -0.29 -9.20 -2.92
CA THR A 55 -0.03 -9.56 -4.31
C THR A 55 -1.31 -10.03 -4.99
N ILE A 56 -1.53 -9.56 -6.20
CA ILE A 56 -2.60 -10.02 -7.10
C ILE A 56 -1.97 -10.43 -8.43
N GLU A 57 -2.57 -11.38 -9.15
CA GLU A 57 -2.01 -11.91 -10.41
C GLU A 57 -2.22 -10.95 -11.58
N VAL A 58 -1.55 -9.80 -11.54
CA VAL A 58 -1.66 -8.71 -12.54
C VAL A 58 -0.37 -8.46 -13.30
N TYR A 59 0.63 -9.34 -13.20
CA TYR A 59 1.95 -9.14 -13.83
C TYR A 59 1.84 -8.81 -15.33
N ASN A 60 1.13 -9.65 -16.09
CA ASN A 60 0.98 -9.45 -17.53
C ASN A 60 0.16 -8.19 -17.84
N SER A 61 -0.97 -7.99 -17.15
CA SER A 61 -1.80 -6.80 -17.32
C SER A 61 -1.04 -5.51 -17.04
N ALA A 62 -0.25 -5.47 -15.96
CA ALA A 62 0.59 -4.32 -15.61
C ALA A 62 1.71 -4.10 -16.64
N LYS A 63 2.32 -5.19 -17.15
CA LYS A 63 3.37 -5.12 -18.17
C LYS A 63 2.84 -4.60 -19.50
N ASP A 64 1.72 -5.15 -19.96
CA ASP A 64 1.09 -4.78 -21.24
C ASP A 64 0.61 -3.32 -21.20
N ALA A 65 0.08 -2.88 -20.06
CA ALA A 65 -0.36 -1.52 -19.85
C ALA A 65 0.79 -0.52 -19.55
N LYS A 66 2.04 -0.99 -19.40
CA LYS A 66 3.17 -0.19 -18.90
C LYS A 66 2.81 0.56 -17.61
N PHE A 67 2.23 -0.16 -16.65
CA PHE A 67 1.73 0.38 -15.39
C PHE A 67 2.58 -0.09 -14.21
N ASN A 68 2.91 0.83 -13.30
CA ASN A 68 3.66 0.48 -12.10
C ASN A 68 2.71 -0.01 -11.01
N VAL A 69 3.09 -1.07 -10.30
CA VAL A 69 2.40 -1.58 -9.11
C VAL A 69 3.42 -1.84 -8.00
N ILE A 70 3.07 -1.55 -6.76
CA ILE A 70 3.86 -1.97 -5.59
C ILE A 70 2.95 -2.72 -4.63
N PHE A 71 3.37 -3.93 -4.25
CA PHE A 71 2.80 -4.71 -3.16
C PHE A 71 3.64 -4.49 -1.91
N ALA A 72 3.05 -3.96 -0.84
CA ALA A 72 3.76 -3.48 0.34
C ALA A 72 3.39 -4.23 1.64
N GLY A 73 2.73 -5.38 1.53
CA GLY A 73 2.31 -6.23 2.64
C GLY A 73 0.95 -5.80 3.21
N HIS A 74 0.07 -6.77 3.43
CA HIS A 74 -1.30 -6.52 3.90
C HIS A 74 -1.29 -5.85 5.26
N TYR A 75 -0.69 -6.54 6.23
CA TYR A 75 -0.60 -6.08 7.60
C TYR A 75 0.08 -4.71 7.69
N ALA A 76 1.23 -4.57 7.02
CA ALA A 76 2.03 -3.36 7.07
C ALA A 76 1.30 -2.11 6.56
N THR A 77 0.40 -2.28 5.57
CA THR A 77 -0.38 -1.17 5.03
C THR A 77 -1.63 -0.84 5.85
N GLU A 78 -2.17 -1.78 6.63
CA GLU A 78 -3.38 -1.57 7.43
C GLU A 78 -3.13 -1.08 8.86
N ILE A 79 -1.96 -1.37 9.45
CA ILE A 79 -1.66 -0.91 10.82
C ILE A 79 -1.52 0.61 10.95
N LEU A 80 -1.33 1.32 9.83
CA LEU A 80 -1.17 2.77 9.80
C LEU A 80 -2.42 3.49 10.34
N GLY A 81 -3.60 3.03 9.93
CA GLY A 81 -4.88 3.63 10.32
C GLY A 81 -5.17 3.45 11.81
N VAL A 82 -5.01 2.22 12.33
CA VAL A 82 -5.23 1.96 13.76
C VAL A 82 -4.23 2.70 14.65
N LYS A 83 -2.96 2.83 14.23
CA LYS A 83 -1.96 3.64 14.94
C LYS A 83 -2.31 5.13 14.93
N ALA A 84 -2.82 5.65 13.81
CA ALA A 84 -3.27 7.04 13.72
C ALA A 84 -4.53 7.31 14.55
N LEU A 85 -5.37 6.29 14.76
CA LEU A 85 -6.57 6.38 15.58
C LEU A 85 -6.26 6.45 17.09
N MET A 86 -5.17 5.84 17.55
CA MET A 86 -4.77 5.83 18.97
C MET A 86 -4.82 7.22 19.63
N PRO A 87 -4.09 8.26 19.16
CA PRO A 87 -4.11 9.57 19.81
C PRO A 87 -5.49 10.24 19.80
N LEU A 88 -6.35 9.91 18.82
CA LEU A 88 -7.72 10.43 18.76
C LEU A 88 -8.60 9.80 19.86
N ILE A 89 -8.46 8.48 20.06
CA ILE A 89 -9.13 7.75 21.14
C ILE A 89 -8.68 8.30 22.50
N GLU A 90 -7.37 8.41 22.72
CA GLU A 90 -6.82 8.91 23.99
C GLU A 90 -7.33 10.33 24.30
N LYS A 91 -7.31 11.21 23.31
CA LYS A 91 -7.79 12.59 23.47
C LYS A 91 -9.28 12.67 23.77
N ARG A 92 -10.10 11.89 23.07
CA ARG A 92 -11.57 11.94 23.14
C ARG A 92 -12.11 11.28 24.40
N PHE A 93 -11.59 10.10 24.74
CA PHE A 93 -12.14 9.27 25.82
C PHE A 93 -11.33 9.33 27.11
N LYS A 94 -10.17 9.99 27.12
CA LYS A 94 -9.28 10.10 28.29
C LYS A 94 -8.81 8.74 28.82
N VAL A 95 -8.64 7.78 27.92
CA VAL A 95 -8.10 6.44 28.20
C VAL A 95 -6.73 6.30 27.57
N LYS A 96 -5.93 5.33 28.03
CA LYS A 96 -4.68 4.94 27.36
C LYS A 96 -5.00 4.02 26.19
N ALA A 97 -4.40 4.27 25.03
CA ALA A 97 -4.43 3.35 23.89
C ALA A 97 -3.09 2.64 23.76
N VAL A 98 -3.11 1.35 23.46
CA VAL A 98 -1.89 0.57 23.16
C VAL A 98 -2.09 -0.15 21.84
N PHE A 99 -1.04 -0.18 21.03
CA PHE A 99 -1.00 -1.00 19.83
C PHE A 99 -0.26 -2.30 20.16
N ILE A 100 -0.93 -3.43 19.97
CA ILE A 100 -0.32 -4.75 20.09
C ILE A 100 0.10 -5.17 18.68
N ASP A 101 1.41 -5.26 18.46
CA ASP A 101 1.98 -5.62 17.17
C ASP A 101 2.10 -7.15 17.06
N ASP A 102 1.40 -7.75 16.09
CA ASP A 102 1.40 -9.19 15.83
C ASP A 102 1.52 -9.45 14.31
N PRO A 103 2.74 -9.31 13.75
CA PRO A 103 2.95 -9.40 12.31
C PRO A 103 2.75 -10.83 11.79
N THR A 104 1.95 -10.97 10.73
CA THR A 104 1.63 -12.27 10.12
C THR A 104 2.71 -12.82 9.19
N GLY A 105 3.61 -11.96 8.70
CA GLY A 105 4.58 -12.32 7.66
C GLY A 105 3.96 -12.47 6.26
N LEU A 106 2.68 -12.11 6.10
CA LEU A 106 1.93 -12.08 4.84
C LEU A 106 1.98 -10.66 4.22
#